data_AF-A0A8S3J0J0-F1
#
_entry.id   AF-A0A8S3J0J0-F1
#
_cell.length_a   1.000
_cell.length_b   1.000
_cell.length_c   1.000
_cell.angle_alpha   90.00
_cell.angle_beta   90.00
_cell.angle_gamma   90.00
#
_symmetry.space_group_name_H-M   'P 1'
#
loop_
_entity.id
_entity.type
_entity.pdbx_description
1 polymer ?
#
loop_
_entity_poly.entity_id
_entity_poly.type
_entity_poly.pdbx_seq_one_letter_code
_entity_poly.pdbx_strand_id
1 'polypeptide(L)'
;DLAANNNTLIQQLLMDRPDVLHLTLGFIAVRNHSTDENISLEDARNREKEFFNQHPASSVASHCLGIDALINCLADYILIVSKKHFQKCERMYRTS
;
A
#
# COMPACT_ATOMS: atom_id res chain seq x y z
N ASP A 1 -8.84 -6.72 -15.23
CA ASP A 1 -8.47 -5.49 -15.96
C ASP A 1 -8.19 -4.35 -15.01
N LEU A 2 -7.02 -3.72 -15.15
CA LEU A 2 -6.71 -2.45 -14.49
C LEU A 2 -7.57 -1.31 -15.08
N ALA A 3 -7.87 -0.29 -14.29
CA ALA A 3 -8.74 0.84 -14.62
C ALA A 3 -8.54 1.43 -16.03
N ALA A 4 -9.65 1.66 -16.75
CA ALA A 4 -9.66 2.20 -18.11
C ALA A 4 -9.36 3.71 -18.21
N ASN A 5 -9.39 4.46 -17.10
CA ASN A 5 -9.00 5.88 -17.05
C ASN A 5 -8.58 6.32 -15.62
N ASN A 6 -7.99 7.50 -15.51
CA ASN A 6 -7.42 8.02 -14.25
C ASN A 6 -8.45 8.19 -13.13
N ASN A 7 -9.68 8.62 -13.43
CA ASN A 7 -10.73 8.75 -12.41
C ASN A 7 -11.15 7.38 -11.88
N THR A 8 -11.24 6.38 -12.76
CA THR A 8 -11.54 5.01 -12.38
C THR A 8 -10.42 4.40 -11.52
N LEU A 9 -9.17 4.74 -11.83
CA LEU A 9 -8.00 4.32 -11.04
C LEU A 9 -8.03 4.94 -9.64
N ILE A 10 -8.33 6.24 -9.54
CA ILE A 10 -8.50 6.95 -8.27
C ILE A 10 -9.60 6.30 -7.44
N GLN A 11 -10.77 6.03 -8.04
CA GLN A 11 -11.87 5.39 -7.33
C GLN A 11 -11.55 3.95 -6.90
N GLN A 12 -10.76 3.21 -7.67
CA GLN A 12 -10.27 1.88 -7.27
C GLN A 12 -9.27 1.97 -6.11
N LEU A 13 -8.35 2.93 -6.15
CA LEU A 13 -7.38 3.16 -5.07
C LEU A 13 -8.06 3.61 -3.77
N LEU A 14 -9.10 4.44 -3.88
CA LEU A 14 -9.89 4.90 -2.73
C LEU A 14 -10.91 3.87 -2.23
N MET A 15 -11.08 2.75 -2.93
CA MET A 15 -12.10 1.72 -2.64
C MET A 15 -13.54 2.25 -2.60
N ASP A 16 -13.82 3.41 -3.20
CA ASP A 16 -15.14 4.07 -3.20
C ASP A 16 -16.17 3.40 -4.13
N ARG A 17 -15.77 2.31 -4.80
CA ARG A 17 -16.59 1.61 -5.78
C ARG A 17 -17.14 0.29 -5.21
N PRO A 18 -18.47 0.06 -5.29
CA PRO A 18 -19.10 -1.15 -4.76
C PRO A 18 -18.67 -2.44 -5.50
N ASP A 19 -18.15 -2.30 -6.72
CA ASP A 19 -17.65 -3.38 -7.57
C ASP A 19 -16.14 -3.68 -7.39
N VAL A 20 -15.48 -3.04 -6.41
CA VAL A 20 -14.08 -3.29 -6.09
C VAL A 20 -13.99 -4.37 -5.01
N LEU A 21 -13.07 -5.33 -5.19
CA LEU A 21 -12.72 -6.30 -4.14
C LEU A 21 -12.31 -5.54 -2.88
N HIS A 22 -13.13 -5.66 -1.83
CA HIS A 22 -12.85 -5.03 -0.54
C HIS A 22 -11.76 -5.81 0.18
N LEU A 23 -10.51 -5.50 -0.15
CA LEU A 23 -9.34 -6.06 0.50
C LEU A 23 -9.20 -5.48 1.90
N THR A 24 -8.97 -6.32 2.90
CA THR A 24 -8.77 -5.90 4.30
C THR A 24 -7.65 -4.87 4.47
N LEU A 25 -6.63 -4.93 3.60
CA LEU A 25 -5.47 -4.02 3.63
C LEU A 25 -5.51 -2.96 2.52
N GLY A 26 -6.57 -2.95 1.70
CA GLY A 26 -6.70 -2.04 0.56
C GLY A 26 -5.70 -2.32 -0.57
N PHE A 27 -5.49 -1.29 -1.41
CA PHE A 27 -4.56 -1.31 -2.53
C PHE A 27 -3.42 -0.33 -2.27
N ILE A 28 -2.22 -0.69 -2.71
CA ILE A 28 -1.05 0.20 -2.69
C ILE A 28 -0.42 0.16 -4.08
N ALA A 29 -0.18 1.33 -4.66
CA ALA A 29 0.51 1.44 -5.94
C ALA A 29 1.97 1.82 -5.71
N VAL A 30 2.88 1.06 -6.30
CA VAL A 30 4.33 1.30 -6.25
C VAL A 30 4.89 1.34 -7.66
N ARG A 31 5.96 2.10 -7.86
CA ARG A 31 6.70 2.11 -9.12
C ARG A 31 7.83 1.09 -9.02
N ASN A 32 7.80 0.08 -9.90
CA ASN A 32 8.91 -0.86 -10.02
C ASN A 32 10.10 -0.24 -10.73
N HIS A 33 11.30 -0.67 -10.33
CA HIS A 33 12.51 -0.46 -11.11
C HIS A 33 12.43 -1.24 -12.42
N SER A 34 12.84 -0.59 -13.51
CA SER A 34 13.17 -1.30 -14.74
C SER A 34 14.44 -2.14 -14.53
N THR A 35 14.55 -3.28 -15.24
CA THR A 35 15.77 -4.10 -15.26
C THR A 35 17.01 -3.32 -15.71
N ASP A 36 16.81 -2.21 -16.42
CA ASP A 36 17.89 -1.39 -16.98
C ASP A 36 18.25 -0.17 -16.11
N GLU A 37 17.54 0.08 -15.01
CA GLU A 37 17.81 1.21 -14.11
C GLU A 37 18.92 0.87 -13.10
N ASN A 38 20.17 1.20 -13.44
CA ASN A 38 21.29 1.18 -12.48
C ASN A 38 21.38 2.52 -11.72
N ILE A 39 20.41 2.76 -10.83
CA ILE A 39 20.36 3.95 -9.97
C ILE A 39 20.37 3.56 -8.49
N SER A 40 20.74 4.50 -7.63
CA SER A 40 20.73 4.27 -6.19
C SER A 40 19.30 4.09 -5.67
N LEU A 41 19.14 3.44 -4.51
CA LEU A 41 17.83 3.30 -3.85
C LEU A 41 17.23 4.65 -3.48
N GLU A 42 18.05 5.64 -3.15
CA GLU A 42 17.60 6.99 -2.84
C GLU A 42 17.04 7.69 -4.09
N ASP A 43 17.75 7.58 -5.21
CA ASP A 43 17.29 8.12 -6.50
C ASP A 43 15.99 7.45 -6.96
N ALA A 44 15.87 6.13 -6.74
CA ALA A 44 14.67 5.37 -7.04
C ALA A 44 13.45 5.91 -6.28
N ARG A 45 13.60 6.15 -4.97
CA ARG A 45 12.55 6.74 -4.13
C ARG A 45 12.19 8.16 -4.57
N ASN A 46 13.19 8.98 -4.89
CA ASN A 46 12.95 10.35 -5.37
C ASN A 46 12.17 10.34 -6.70
N ARG A 47 12.55 9.48 -7.65
CA ARG A 47 11.84 9.32 -8.93
C ARG A 47 10.43 8.76 -8.77
N GLU A 48 10.21 7.86 -7.82
CA GLU A 48 8.87 7.37 -7.49
C GLU A 48 7.99 8.51 -6.95
N LYS A 49 8.54 9.30 -6.02
CA LYS A 49 7.86 10.46 -5.47
C LYS A 49 7.51 11.49 -6.54
N GLU A 50 8.43 11.78 -7.45
CA GLU A 50 8.19 12.66 -8.59
C GLU A 50 7.12 12.12 -9.52
N PHE A 51 7.18 10.82 -9.85
CA PHE A 51 6.20 10.15 -10.70
C PHE A 51 4.79 10.28 -10.14
N PHE A 52 4.62 9.98 -8.85
CA PHE A 52 3.32 10.12 -8.21
C PHE A 52 2.93 11.59 -8.04
N ASN A 53 3.82 12.51 -7.65
CA ASN A 53 3.47 13.93 -7.50
C ASN A 53 2.87 14.56 -8.78
N GLN A 54 3.26 14.08 -9.95
CA GLN A 54 2.70 14.52 -11.24
C GLN A 54 1.34 13.90 -11.55
N HIS A 55 0.93 12.85 -10.84
CA HIS A 55 -0.31 12.13 -11.08
C HIS A 55 -1.51 12.78 -10.35
N PRO A 56 -2.68 12.96 -11.02
CA PRO A 56 -3.86 13.59 -10.41
C PRO A 56 -4.36 12.90 -9.13
N ALA A 57 -4.12 11.59 -9.02
CA ALA A 57 -4.50 10.80 -7.85
C ALA A 57 -3.77 11.19 -6.56
N SER A 58 -2.61 11.84 -6.67
CA SER A 58 -1.69 11.97 -5.54
C SER A 58 -2.14 12.99 -4.50
N SER A 59 -3.03 13.91 -4.86
CA SER A 59 -3.68 14.81 -3.90
C SER A 59 -4.69 14.10 -3.00
N VAL A 60 -5.22 12.96 -3.43
CA VAL A 60 -6.35 12.27 -2.77
C VAL A 60 -5.93 10.91 -2.18
N ALA A 61 -4.93 10.27 -2.79
CA ALA A 61 -4.52 8.90 -2.51
C ALA A 61 -3.09 8.82 -1.92
N SER A 62 -2.57 9.91 -1.35
CA SER A 62 -1.17 9.98 -0.87
C SER A 62 -0.78 8.89 0.14
N HIS A 63 -1.75 8.37 0.90
CA HIS A 63 -1.55 7.31 1.89
C HIS A 63 -1.39 5.90 1.28
N CYS A 64 -1.67 5.73 -0.01
CA CYS A 64 -1.62 4.44 -0.70
C CYS A 64 -0.72 4.45 -1.95
N LEU A 65 0.15 5.45 -2.07
CA LEU A 65 1.07 5.61 -3.20
C LEU A 65 2.52 5.58 -2.72
N GLY A 66 3.35 4.83 -3.44
CA GLY A 66 4.79 4.73 -3.23
C GLY A 66 5.20 3.65 -2.22
N ILE A 67 6.50 3.37 -2.23
CA ILE A 67 7.11 2.30 -1.44
C ILE A 67 7.01 2.58 0.07
N ASP A 68 7.06 3.84 0.48
CA ASP A 68 6.92 4.20 1.89
C ASP A 68 5.50 3.90 2.41
N ALA A 69 4.46 4.10 1.58
CA ALA A 69 3.10 3.69 1.93
C ALA A 69 3.00 2.17 2.10
N LEU A 70 3.66 1.39 1.22
CA LEU A 70 3.73 -0.06 1.34
C LEU A 70 4.43 -0.50 2.63
N ILE A 71 5.58 0.10 2.94
CA ILE A 71 6.35 -0.22 4.15
C ILE A 71 5.51 0.05 5.40
N ASN A 72 4.86 1.22 5.48
CA ASN A 72 4.04 1.58 6.62
C ASN A 72 2.84 0.65 6.79
N CYS A 73 2.13 0.33 5.70
CA CYS A 73 1.01 -0.60 5.74
C CYS A 73 1.43 -1.99 6.22
N LEU A 74 2.58 -2.50 5.77
CA LEU A 74 3.09 -3.80 6.21
C LEU A 74 3.53 -3.78 7.67
N ALA A 75 4.17 -2.70 8.13
CA ALA A 75 4.57 -2.52 9.52
C ALA A 75 3.34 -2.53 10.45
N ASP A 76 2.30 -1.77 10.11
CA ASP A 76 1.04 -1.74 10.86
C ASP A 76 0.36 -3.11 10.89
N TYR A 77 0.35 -3.81 9.75
CA TYR A 77 -0.22 -5.15 9.66
C TYR A 77 0.53 -6.15 10.54
N ILE A 78 1.86 -6.15 10.52
CA ILE A 78 2.69 -7.01 11.37
C ILE A 78 2.40 -6.74 12.84
N LEU A 79 2.28 -5.48 13.24
CA LEU A 79 1.95 -5.11 14.62
C LEU A 79 0.58 -5.68 15.04
N ILE A 80 -0.44 -5.54 14.18
CA ILE A 80 -1.80 -6.07 14.42
C ILE A 80 -1.77 -7.59 14.58
N VAL A 81 -1.12 -8.29 13.64
CA VAL A 81 -1.01 -9.76 13.65
C VAL A 81 -0.27 -10.24 14.89
N SER A 82 0.83 -9.58 15.25
CA SER A 82 1.64 -9.91 16.42
C SER A 82 0.84 -9.77 17.71
N LYS A 83 0.11 -8.65 17.87
CA LYS A 83 -0.76 -8.42 19.03
C LYS A 83 -1.85 -9.49 19.15
N LYS A 84 -2.50 -9.84 18.03
CA LYS A 84 -3.53 -10.88 17.98
C LYS A 84 -2.97 -12.25 18.35
N HIS A 85 -1.78 -12.60 17.85
CA HIS A 85 -1.11 -13.85 18.20
C HIS A 85 -0.73 -13.90 19.67
N PHE A 86 -0.14 -12.82 20.20
CA PHE A 86 0.23 -12.74 21.61
C PHE A 86 -0.97 -12.97 22.55
N GLN A 87 -2.09 -12.27 22.28
CA GLN A 87 -3.34 -12.44 23.05
C GLN A 87 -3.93 -13.85 22.95
N LYS A 88 -3.70 -14.55 21.84
CA LYS A 88 -4.13 -15.95 21.68
C LYS A 88 -3.28 -16.88 22.53
N CYS A 89 -1.96 -16.70 22.50
CA CYS A 89 -1.03 -17.47 23.33
C CYS A 89 -1.29 -17.26 24.82
N GLU A 90 -1.52 -16.01 25.26
CA GLU A 90 -1.84 -15.68 26.65
C GLU A 90 -3.12 -16.37 27.12
N ARG A 91 -4.17 -16.39 26.29
CA ARG A 91 -5.43 -17.09 26.59
C ARG A 91 -5.21 -18.59 26.75
N MET A 92 -4.48 -19.21 25.83
CA MET A 92 -4.16 -20.64 25.91
C MET A 92 -3.43 -20.99 27.20
N TYR A 93 -2.45 -20.17 27.60
CA TYR A 93 -1.67 -20.38 28.82
C TYR A 93 -2.51 -20.24 30.09
N ARG A 94 -3.50 -19.34 30.12
CA ARG A 94 -4.40 -19.17 31.28
C ARG A 94 -5.46 -20.26 31.43
N THR A 95 -5.78 -20.98 30.34
CA THR A 95 -6.73 -22.09 30.33
C THR A 95 -6.07 -23.47 30.42
N SER A 96 -4.74 -23.53 30.50
CA SER A 96 -3.95 -24.75 30.70
C SER A 96 -3.53 -24.87 32.16
#